data_AF-A0A1C6FGS4-F1
#
_entry.id   AF-A0A1C6FGS4-F1
#
_cell.length_a   1.000
_cell.length_b   1.000
_cell.length_c   1.000
_cell.angle_alpha   90.00
_cell.angle_beta   90.00
_cell.angle_gamma   90.00
#
_symmetry.space_group_name_H-M   'P 1'
#
loop_
_entity.id
_entity.type
_entity.pdbx_description
1 polymer ?
#
loop_
_entity_poly.entity_id
_entity_poly.type
_entity_poly.pdbx_seq_one_letter_code
_entity_poly.pdbx_strand_id
1 'polypeptide(L)'
;MNLGLRLLEKRDLPQYKADMQGAFQLGAQEGGCFAAGELVLPESDIDRSLGAEGAIAYRAVEGGQIVGGAIVVWDREKKLGHLDLLYVKHGTGCITEINDHLFEGRYSPMWIDGKKHSRNVYAHTREECEEKLHGERETTSCVN
;
A
#
# COMPACT_ATOMS: atom_id res chain seq x y z
N MET A 1 -18.14 2.33 -1.89
CA MET A 1 -16.73 2.27 -2.35
C MET A 1 -16.67 2.56 -3.85
N ASN A 2 -15.99 3.62 -4.29
CA ASN A 2 -15.81 3.95 -5.73
C ASN A 2 -14.31 4.03 -6.03
N LEU A 3 -13.68 2.85 -6.08
CA LEU A 3 -12.28 2.69 -6.43
C LEU A 3 -12.14 2.61 -7.95
N GLY A 4 -11.29 3.45 -8.52
CA GLY A 4 -10.99 3.44 -9.96
C GLY A 4 -9.50 3.23 -10.24
N LEU A 5 -9.18 2.35 -11.18
CA LEU A 5 -7.85 2.25 -11.77
C LEU A 5 -7.78 3.16 -12.99
N ARG A 6 -6.79 4.07 -13.00
CA ARG A 6 -6.57 5.04 -14.07
C ARG A 6 -5.12 5.01 -14.49
N LEU A 7 -4.83 5.34 -15.75
CA LEU A 7 -3.45 5.55 -16.18
C LEU A 7 -2.80 6.66 -15.37
N LEU A 8 -1.52 6.50 -15.05
CA LEU A 8 -0.73 7.51 -14.39
C LEU A 8 -0.51 8.69 -15.35
N GLU A 9 -0.81 9.90 -14.88
CA GLU A 9 -0.61 11.11 -15.66
C GLU A 9 0.62 11.87 -15.14
N LYS A 10 1.28 12.64 -16.02
CA LYS A 10 2.52 13.35 -15.67
C LYS A 10 2.36 14.28 -14.45
N ARG A 11 1.18 14.90 -14.28
CA ARG A 11 0.89 15.77 -13.13
C ARG A 11 0.90 15.05 -11.79
N ASP A 12 0.66 13.74 -11.80
CA ASP A 12 0.54 12.91 -10.60
C ASP A 12 1.85 12.20 -10.24
N LEU A 13 2.86 12.24 -11.13
CA LEU A 13 4.15 11.57 -10.94
C LEU A 13 4.82 11.90 -9.60
N PRO A 14 4.92 13.16 -9.15
CA PRO A 14 5.58 13.48 -7.89
C PRO A 14 4.89 12.81 -6.69
N GLN A 15 3.55 12.89 -6.63
CA GLN A 15 2.77 12.29 -5.55
C GLN A 15 2.82 10.75 -5.60
N TYR A 16 2.73 10.18 -6.79
CA TYR A 16 2.81 8.73 -7.00
C TYR A 16 4.13 8.14 -6.49
N LYS A 17 5.26 8.78 -6.83
CA LYS A 17 6.59 8.36 -6.38
C LYS A 17 6.74 8.49 -4.86
N ALA A 18 6.30 9.62 -4.30
CA ALA A 18 6.36 9.86 -2.85
C ALA A 18 5.52 8.84 -2.07
N ASP A 19 4.29 8.56 -2.51
CA ASP A 19 3.42 7.58 -1.86
C ASP A 19 3.98 6.15 -1.99
N MET A 20 4.53 5.79 -3.14
CA MET A 20 5.16 4.48 -3.36
C MET A 20 6.36 4.27 -2.45
N GLN A 21 7.28 5.25 -2.40
CA GLN A 21 8.44 5.19 -1.52
C GLN A 21 8.03 5.12 -0.04
N GLY A 22 7.06 5.92 0.38
CA GLY A 22 6.52 5.88 1.74
C GLY A 22 5.92 4.51 2.10
N ALA A 23 5.15 3.91 1.19
CA ALA A 23 4.55 2.59 1.40
C ALA A 23 5.61 1.48 1.53
N PHE A 24 6.64 1.49 0.68
CA PHE A 24 7.74 0.52 0.74
C PHE A 24 8.60 0.70 2.00
N GLN A 25 8.90 1.94 2.37
CA GLN A 25 9.67 2.25 3.58
C GLN A 25 8.97 1.76 4.84
N LEU A 26 7.67 2.03 4.97
CA LEU A 26 6.87 1.56 6.10
C LEU A 26 6.81 0.03 6.12
N GLY A 27 6.58 -0.60 4.97
CA GLY A 27 6.52 -2.06 4.86
C GLY A 27 7.83 -2.75 5.28
N ALA A 28 8.98 -2.17 4.94
CA ALA A 28 10.28 -2.68 5.36
C ALA A 28 10.54 -2.50 6.87
N GLN A 29 10.12 -1.35 7.44
CA GLN A 29 10.20 -1.09 8.87
C GLN A 29 9.35 -2.08 9.68
N GLU A 30 8.09 -2.29 9.28
CA GLU A 30 7.20 -3.29 9.89
C GLU A 30 7.70 -4.73 9.72
N GLY A 31 8.48 -5.00 8.68
CA GLY A 31 9.07 -6.31 8.42
C GLY A 31 10.27 -6.65 9.30
N GLY A 32 10.86 -5.67 10.01
CA GLY A 32 12.03 -5.88 10.87
C GLY A 32 13.32 -6.27 10.14
N CYS A 33 13.35 -6.17 8.81
CA CYS A 33 14.46 -6.65 7.97
C CYS A 33 15.37 -5.54 7.43
N PHE A 34 15.33 -4.33 8.01
CA PHE A 34 16.01 -3.18 7.43
C PHE A 34 16.90 -2.43 8.42
N ALA A 35 18.12 -2.09 7.98
CA ALA A 35 19.07 -1.32 8.77
C ALA A 35 18.61 0.15 8.89
N ALA A 36 18.85 0.76 10.05
CA ALA A 36 18.52 2.15 10.27
C ALA A 36 19.27 3.06 9.28
N GLY A 37 18.53 3.89 8.53
CA GLY A 37 19.07 4.91 7.63
C GLY A 37 19.18 4.52 6.16
N GLU A 38 18.86 3.28 5.78
CA GLU A 38 18.81 2.88 4.37
C GLU A 38 17.45 3.26 3.75
N LEU A 39 17.47 3.76 2.51
CA LEU A 39 16.29 4.19 1.77
C LEU A 39 15.73 3.01 0.97
N VAL A 40 14.54 2.56 1.31
CA VAL A 40 13.85 1.49 0.57
C VAL A 40 13.25 2.09 -0.69
N LEU A 41 13.53 1.46 -1.83
CA LEU A 41 13.01 1.85 -3.14
C LEU A 41 13.27 3.35 -3.44
N PRO A 42 14.53 3.75 -3.68
CA PRO A 42 14.86 5.12 -4.09
C PRO A 42 14.10 5.53 -5.36
N GLU A 43 13.86 6.83 -5.54
CA GLU A 43 13.10 7.35 -6.69
C GLU A 43 13.71 6.90 -8.03
N SER A 44 15.03 6.75 -8.11
CA SER A 44 15.73 6.23 -9.28
C SER A 44 15.29 4.83 -9.72
N ASP A 45 14.88 3.98 -8.78
CA ASP A 45 14.40 2.63 -9.08
C ASP A 45 12.95 2.67 -9.58
N ILE A 46 12.15 3.58 -9.04
CA ILE A 46 10.81 3.87 -9.56
C ILE A 46 10.92 4.42 -10.99
N ASP A 47 11.85 5.34 -11.25
CA ASP A 47 12.11 5.90 -12.58
C ASP A 47 12.57 4.84 -13.58
N ARG A 48 13.40 3.89 -13.14
CA ARG A 48 13.81 2.76 -13.97
C ARG A 48 12.61 1.90 -14.39
N SER A 49 11.71 1.62 -13.45
CA SER A 49 10.48 0.86 -13.71
C SER A 49 9.53 1.61 -14.66
N LEU A 50 9.29 2.89 -14.40
CA LEU A 50 8.46 3.76 -15.26
C LEU A 50 9.04 3.93 -16.67
N GLY A 51 10.37 3.92 -16.80
CA GLY A 51 11.09 4.07 -18.06
C GLY A 51 11.32 2.77 -18.83
N ALA A 52 10.95 1.61 -18.27
CA ALA A 52 11.14 0.34 -18.95
C ALA A 52 10.32 0.27 -20.25
N GLU A 53 10.88 -0.36 -21.28
CA GLU A 53 10.15 -0.53 -22.54
C GLU A 53 8.90 -1.37 -22.32
N GLY A 54 7.75 -0.86 -22.75
CA GLY A 54 6.46 -1.52 -22.53
C GLY A 54 5.90 -1.35 -21.10
N ALA A 55 6.47 -0.46 -20.29
CA ALA A 55 5.90 -0.09 -18.99
C ALA A 55 4.56 0.63 -19.14
N ILE A 56 3.60 0.24 -18.31
CA ILE A 56 2.30 0.89 -18.15
C ILE A 56 2.07 1.09 -16.66
N ALA A 57 1.99 2.34 -16.24
CA ALA A 57 1.73 2.70 -14.85
C ALA A 57 0.27 3.08 -14.63
N TYR A 58 -0.32 2.54 -13.58
CA TYR A 58 -1.68 2.80 -13.11
C TYR A 58 -1.65 3.41 -11.72
N ARG A 59 -2.57 4.35 -11.48
CA ARG A 59 -2.94 4.83 -10.15
C ARG A 59 -4.31 4.28 -9.75
N ALA A 60 -4.42 3.86 -8.51
CA ALA A 60 -5.69 3.58 -7.86
C ALA A 60 -6.20 4.87 -7.21
N VAL A 61 -7.45 5.25 -7.51
CA VAL A 61 -8.07 6.50 -7.05
C VAL A 61 -9.38 6.20 -6.33
N GLU A 62 -9.52 6.71 -5.10
CA GLU A 62 -10.76 6.69 -4.32
C GLU A 62 -11.02 8.13 -3.83
N GLY A 63 -12.26 8.64 -3.99
CA GLY A 63 -12.60 10.00 -3.56
C GLY A 63 -11.76 11.11 -4.22
N GLY A 64 -11.20 10.84 -5.40
CA GLY A 64 -10.27 11.76 -6.09
C GLY A 64 -8.84 11.75 -5.55
N GLN A 65 -8.55 10.95 -4.52
CA GLN A 65 -7.22 10.79 -3.93
C GLN A 65 -6.53 9.53 -4.47
N ILE A 66 -5.21 9.60 -4.67
CA ILE A 66 -4.42 8.42 -5.00
C ILE A 66 -4.28 7.56 -3.74
N VAL A 67 -4.72 6.31 -3.83
CA VAL A 67 -4.67 5.33 -2.73
C VAL A 67 -3.71 4.18 -3.01
N GLY A 68 -3.08 4.17 -4.18
CA GLY A 68 -2.12 3.14 -4.56
C GLY A 68 -1.76 3.22 -6.03
N GLY A 69 -1.00 2.23 -6.49
CA GLY A 69 -0.57 2.18 -7.87
C GLY A 69 0.18 0.92 -8.22
N ALA A 70 0.25 0.66 -9.52
CA ALA A 70 0.98 -0.48 -10.08
C ALA A 70 1.74 -0.06 -11.34
N ILE A 71 2.93 -0.62 -11.54
CA ILE A 71 3.68 -0.54 -12.80
C ILE A 71 3.76 -1.96 -13.35
N VAL A 72 3.21 -2.14 -14.55
CA VAL A 72 3.23 -3.42 -15.27
C VAL A 72 4.09 -3.25 -16.50
N VAL A 73 5.02 -4.17 -16.73
CA VAL A 73 5.92 -4.14 -17.88
C VAL A 73 5.56 -5.30 -18.80
N TRP A 74 5.25 -4.97 -20.06
CA TRP A 74 4.89 -5.95 -21.08
C TRP A 74 6.04 -6.21 -22.06
N ASP A 75 6.57 -7.43 -22.05
CA ASP A 75 7.52 -7.90 -23.05
C ASP A 75 6.75 -8.44 -24.28
N ARG A 76 6.84 -7.70 -25.39
CA ARG A 76 6.15 -8.05 -26.64
C ARG A 76 6.72 -9.31 -27.30
N GLU A 77 8.01 -9.58 -27.16
CA GLU A 77 8.67 -10.72 -27.79
C GLU A 77 8.29 -12.01 -27.05
N LYS A 78 8.35 -11.99 -25.72
CA LYS A 78 8.00 -13.14 -24.88
C LYS A 78 6.50 -13.33 -24.68
N LYS A 79 5.68 -12.35 -25.11
CA LYS A 79 4.24 -12.28 -24.83
C LYS A 79 3.93 -12.47 -23.35
N LEU A 80 4.78 -11.88 -22.50
CA LEU A 80 4.71 -12.03 -21.06
C LEU A 80 4.75 -10.65 -20.41
N GLY A 81 3.78 -10.39 -19.54
CA GLY A 81 3.78 -9.23 -18.66
C GLY A 81 4.24 -9.62 -17.27
N HIS A 82 4.94 -8.71 -16.59
CA HIS A 82 5.18 -8.84 -15.15
C HIS A 82 4.74 -7.57 -14.44
N LEU A 83 4.31 -7.75 -13.19
CA LEU A 83 4.09 -6.66 -12.25
C LEU A 83 5.44 -6.29 -11.67
N ASP A 84 5.94 -5.11 -12.02
CA ASP A 84 7.25 -4.64 -11.59
C ASP A 84 7.16 -4.03 -10.19
N LEU A 85 6.21 -3.10 -10.00
CA LEU A 85 5.96 -2.46 -8.70
C LEU A 85 4.45 -2.40 -8.41
N LEU A 86 4.09 -2.65 -7.15
CA LEU A 86 2.73 -2.50 -6.63
C LEU A 86 2.81 -1.88 -5.24
N TYR A 87 2.01 -0.85 -5.00
CA TYR A 87 1.85 -0.28 -3.66
C TYR A 87 0.40 0.08 -3.38
N VAL A 88 0.06 0.02 -2.09
CA VAL A 88 -1.14 0.62 -1.52
C VAL A 88 -0.65 1.66 -0.52
N LYS A 89 -1.23 2.87 -0.59
CA LYS A 89 -0.86 3.95 0.33
C LYS A 89 -1.16 3.50 1.77
N HIS A 90 -0.25 3.75 2.69
CA HIS A 90 -0.47 3.39 4.09
C HIS A 90 -1.77 4.01 4.61
N GLY A 91 -2.49 3.30 5.49
CA GLY A 91 -3.79 3.75 6.01
C GLY A 91 -4.97 3.61 5.04
N THR A 92 -4.74 3.22 3.77
CA THR A 92 -5.83 2.94 2.82
C THR A 92 -6.00 1.44 2.64
N GLY A 93 -7.24 0.93 2.73
CA GLY A 93 -7.57 -0.43 2.29
C GLY A 93 -7.67 -1.52 3.36
N CYS A 94 -7.83 -1.18 4.64
CA CYS A 94 -8.11 -2.19 5.67
C CYS A 94 -9.55 -2.18 6.18
N ILE A 95 -10.38 -1.21 5.76
CA ILE A 95 -11.74 -1.05 6.29
C ILE A 95 -12.78 -1.34 5.23
N THR A 96 -13.69 -2.25 5.55
CA THR A 96 -14.84 -2.63 4.74
C THR A 96 -16.11 -2.20 5.45
N GLU A 97 -16.99 -1.49 4.76
CA GLU A 97 -18.36 -1.27 5.24
C GLU A 97 -19.15 -2.58 5.06
N ILE A 98 -19.49 -3.24 6.16
CA ILE A 98 -20.30 -4.47 6.15
C ILE A 98 -21.77 -4.12 5.91
N ASN A 99 -22.24 -3.07 6.57
CA ASN A 99 -23.58 -2.49 6.41
C ASN A 99 -23.58 -1.03 6.91
N ASP A 100 -24.74 -0.39 6.81
CA ASP A 100 -25.02 1.02 7.11
C ASP A 100 -24.66 1.45 8.55
N HIS A 101 -24.36 0.51 9.45
CA HIS A 101 -23.96 0.78 10.84
C HIS A 101 -22.74 0.00 11.31
N LEU A 102 -21.99 -0.65 10.39
CA LEU A 102 -20.88 -1.52 10.77
C LEU A 102 -19.74 -1.50 9.76
N PHE A 103 -18.57 -1.09 10.21
CA PHE A 103 -17.31 -1.13 9.51
C PHE A 103 -16.39 -2.19 10.13
N GLU A 104 -15.69 -2.96 9.30
CA GLU A 104 -14.68 -3.94 9.68
C GLU A 104 -13.32 -3.50 9.18
N GLY A 105 -12.41 -3.24 10.13
CA GLY A 105 -10.99 -3.03 9.91
C GLY A 105 -10.21 -4.34 10.05
N ARG A 106 -9.31 -4.67 9.12
CA ARG A 106 -8.39 -5.82 9.22
C ARG A 106 -6.96 -5.40 9.51
N TYR A 107 -6.29 -6.07 10.43
CA TYR A 107 -4.86 -5.95 10.69
C TYR A 107 -4.23 -7.33 10.94
N SER A 108 -2.92 -7.45 10.76
CA SER A 108 -2.22 -8.73 10.89
C SER A 108 -0.95 -8.58 11.75
N PRO A 109 -1.09 -8.53 13.08
CA PRO A 109 0.03 -8.39 14.00
C PRO A 109 0.96 -9.60 13.94
N MET A 110 2.24 -9.37 14.23
CA MET A 110 3.22 -10.44 14.42
C MET A 110 3.01 -11.08 15.79
N TRP A 111 2.88 -12.40 15.84
CA TRP A 111 2.71 -13.16 17.07
C TRP A 111 4.05 -13.71 17.58
N ILE A 112 4.06 -14.23 18.81
CA ILE A 112 5.23 -14.85 19.47
C ILE A 112 5.84 -15.99 18.63
N ASP A 113 5.06 -16.59 17.73
CA ASP A 113 5.50 -17.62 16.79
C ASP A 113 6.25 -17.07 15.55
N GLY A 114 6.45 -15.75 15.48
CA GLY A 114 7.05 -15.05 14.35
C GLY A 114 6.15 -14.95 13.11
N LYS A 115 4.88 -15.35 13.21
CA LYS A 115 3.93 -15.32 12.10
C LYS A 115 2.91 -14.20 12.27
N LYS A 116 2.43 -13.67 11.14
CA LYS A 116 1.33 -12.71 11.13
C LYS A 116 -0.01 -13.44 11.22
N HIS A 117 -0.87 -13.04 12.16
CA HIS A 117 -2.22 -13.60 12.31
C HIS A 117 -3.26 -12.53 12.04
N SER A 118 -4.19 -12.76 11.12
CA SER A 118 -5.24 -11.78 10.79
C SER A 118 -6.20 -11.58 11.96
N ARG A 119 -6.51 -10.32 12.25
CA ARG A 119 -7.46 -9.86 13.26
C ARG A 119 -8.35 -8.77 12.67
N ASN A 120 -9.54 -8.63 13.25
CA ASN A 120 -10.54 -7.66 12.83
C ASN A 120 -10.90 -6.73 13.98
N VAL A 121 -11.20 -5.49 13.63
CA VAL A 121 -11.70 -4.41 14.47
C VAL A 121 -13.05 -4.00 13.90
N TYR A 122 -14.03 -3.72 14.75
CA TYR A 122 -15.36 -3.30 14.31
C TYR A 122 -15.73 -1.94 14.89
N ALA A 123 -16.42 -1.12 14.10
CA ALA A 123 -16.83 0.23 14.48
C ALA A 123 -18.13 0.65 13.77
N HIS A 124 -18.81 1.68 14.29
CA HIS A 124 -20.04 2.19 13.70
C HIS A 124 -19.81 3.24 12.62
N THR A 125 -18.60 3.83 12.59
CA THR A 125 -18.15 4.76 11.55
C THR A 125 -16.80 4.34 10.99
N ARG A 126 -16.46 4.81 9.78
CA ARG A 126 -15.15 4.54 9.18
C ARG A 126 -14.03 5.15 10.01
N GLU A 127 -14.21 6.39 10.46
CA GLU A 127 -13.25 7.14 11.25
C GLU A 127 -12.92 6.43 12.58
N GLU A 128 -13.95 5.96 13.30
CA GLU A 128 -13.75 5.16 14.52
C GLU A 128 -13.02 3.84 14.22
N CYS A 129 -13.28 3.23 13.06
CA CYS A 129 -12.58 2.02 12.63
C CYS A 129 -11.09 2.29 12.35
N GLU A 130 -10.78 3.43 11.71
CA GLU A 130 -9.41 3.89 11.43
C GLU A 130 -8.65 4.12 12.75
N GLU A 131 -9.24 4.84 13.70
CA GLU A 131 -8.63 5.10 15.01
C GLU A 131 -8.29 3.81 15.76
N LYS A 132 -9.24 2.86 15.82
CA LYS A 132 -9.01 1.56 16.46
C LYS A 132 -7.91 0.76 15.75
N LEU A 133 -7.88 0.75 14.41
CA LEU A 133 -6.81 0.08 13.65
C LEU A 133 -5.44 0.70 13.91
N HIS A 134 -5.36 2.02 14.06
CA HIS A 134 -4.11 2.70 14.39
C HIS A 134 -3.61 2.29 15.79
N GLY A 135 -4.48 2.28 16.80
CA GLY A 135 -4.12 1.85 18.15
C GLY A 135 -3.65 0.39 18.24
N GLU A 136 -4.28 -0.52 17.51
CA GLU A 136 -3.90 -1.94 17.45
C GLU A 136 -2.53 -2.17 16.77
N ARG A 137 -2.16 -1.35 15.79
CA ARG A 137 -0.84 -1.42 15.13
C ARG A 137 0.28 -0.88 16.00
N GLU A 138 0.04 0.22 16.72
CA GLU A 138 1.02 0.81 17.64
C GLU A 138 1.30 -0.12 18.83
N THR A 139 0.28 -0.71 19.43
CA THR A 139 0.43 -1.66 20.55
C THR A 139 1.19 -2.94 20.17
N THR A 140 1.07 -3.39 18.92
CA THR A 140 1.82 -4.55 18.42
C THR A 140 3.31 -4.24 18.24
N SER A 141 3.68 -2.99 17.92
CA SER A 141 5.08 -2.59 17.71
C SER A 141 5.93 -2.58 19.00
N CYS A 142 5.28 -2.60 20.17
CA CYS A 142 5.92 -2.55 21.48
C CYS A 142 6.22 -3.93 22.09
N VAL A 143 6.03 -5.03 21.34
CA VAL A 143 6.36 -6.38 21.81
C VAL A 143 7.63 -6.86 21.12
N ASN A 144 8.77 -6.29 21.52
CA ASN A 144 10.12 -6.87 21.33
C ASN A 144 10.91 -6.67 22.62
#